data_AF-A0A7J0G8U4-F1
#
_entry.id   AF-A0A7J0G8U4-F1
#
_cell.length_a   1.000
_cell.length_b   1.000
_cell.length_c   1.000
_cell.angle_alpha   90.00
_cell.angle_beta   90.00
_cell.angle_gamma   90.00
#
_symmetry.space_group_name_H-M   'P 1'
#
loop_
_entity.id
_entity.type
_entity.pdbx_description
1 polymer ?
#
loop_
_entity_poly.entity_id
_entity_poly.type
_entity_poly.pdbx_seq_one_letter_code
_entity_poly.pdbx_strand_id
1 'polypeptide(L)'
;MFRVGIWLVAIGVLGSTLVKSHEESGEWSCESDTEARVAAEFRPGLVTLDGHADDWKGVDGFDFPLLPAVDPDDDHKYSGGKMTLKALHDGKDVYFLLKVDGDYVYSKGIKILLSLSDQF
;
A
#
# COMPACT_ATOMS: atom_id res chain seq x y z
N MET A 1 21.63 -9.17 -39.93
CA MET A 1 20.33 -9.13 -39.20
C MET A 1 20.40 -9.73 -37.79
N PHE A 2 21.33 -10.65 -37.48
CA PHE A 2 21.48 -11.22 -36.13
C PHE A 2 22.11 -10.31 -35.06
N ARG A 3 22.85 -9.26 -35.44
CA ARG A 3 23.57 -8.39 -34.48
C ARG A 3 22.67 -7.36 -33.77
N VAL A 4 21.54 -6.99 -34.38
CA VAL A 4 20.57 -6.04 -33.81
C VAL A 4 19.68 -6.73 -32.77
N GLY A 5 19.31 -8.00 -33.01
CA GLY A 5 18.51 -8.78 -32.07
C GLY A 5 19.24 -9.08 -30.74
N ILE A 6 20.56 -9.29 -30.78
CA ILE A 6 21.38 -9.53 -29.58
C ILE A 6 21.42 -8.29 -28.68
N TRP A 7 21.45 -7.08 -29.26
CA TRP A 7 21.46 -5.83 -28.50
C TRP A 7 20.13 -5.54 -27.81
N LEU A 8 19.01 -5.85 -28.45
CA LEU A 8 17.68 -5.68 -27.85
C LEU A 8 17.42 -6.66 -26.70
N VAL A 9 17.94 -7.89 -26.78
CA VAL A 9 17.86 -8.86 -25.67
C VAL A 9 18.75 -8.44 -24.50
N ALA A 10 19.95 -7.90 -24.76
CA ALA A 10 20.84 -7.44 -23.70
C ALA A 10 20.25 -6.25 -22.91
N ILE A 11 19.64 -5.28 -23.58
CA ILE A 11 18.99 -4.14 -22.92
C ILE A 11 17.80 -4.58 -22.06
N GLY A 12 17.03 -5.58 -22.51
CA GLY A 12 15.88 -6.11 -21.75
C GLY A 12 16.27 -6.85 -20.47
N VAL A 13 17.45 -7.47 -20.41
CA VAL A 13 17.92 -8.24 -19.24
C VAL A 13 18.63 -7.34 -18.21
N LEU A 14 19.28 -6.25 -18.65
CA LEU A 14 19.97 -5.29 -17.79
C LEU A 14 19.04 -4.26 -17.12
N GLY A 15 17.79 -4.12 -17.58
CA GLY A 15 16.84 -3.13 -17.09
C GLY A 15 15.98 -3.55 -15.88
N SER A 16 16.11 -4.80 -15.42
CA SER A 16 15.38 -5.29 -14.24
C SER A 16 16.08 -4.82 -12.96
N THR A 17 15.98 -3.53 -12.63
CA THR A 17 16.31 -3.09 -11.28
C THR A 17 15.35 -3.78 -10.32
N LEU A 18 15.85 -4.77 -9.60
CA LEU A 18 15.14 -5.30 -8.44
C LEU A 18 14.99 -4.13 -7.47
N VAL A 19 13.75 -3.65 -7.29
CA VAL A 19 13.45 -2.69 -6.23
C VAL A 19 13.79 -3.41 -4.94
N LYS A 20 14.82 -2.91 -4.25
CA LYS A 20 15.17 -3.39 -2.92
C LYS A 20 13.98 -3.02 -2.04
N SER A 21 13.22 -4.03 -1.62
CA SER A 21 12.23 -3.88 -0.55
C SER A 21 12.87 -3.08 0.57
N HIS A 22 12.09 -2.20 1.21
CA HIS A 22 12.47 -1.50 2.45
C HIS A 22 13.33 -2.40 3.32
N GLU A 23 14.39 -1.88 3.96
CA GLU A 23 15.39 -2.61 4.77
C GLU A 23 14.75 -3.45 5.89
N GLU A 24 13.96 -4.45 5.51
CA GLU A 24 13.16 -5.32 6.34
C GLU A 24 14.13 -6.39 6.83
N SER A 25 14.33 -6.43 8.13
CA SER A 25 15.14 -7.47 8.74
C SER A 25 14.41 -8.81 8.64
N GLY A 26 15.01 -9.82 8.01
CA GLY A 26 14.50 -11.20 8.02
C GLY A 26 14.34 -11.83 6.63
N GLU A 27 13.78 -13.04 6.59
CA GLU A 27 13.42 -13.73 5.35
C GLU A 27 12.12 -13.13 4.79
N TRP A 28 12.17 -12.59 3.58
CA TRP A 28 11.02 -11.97 2.90
C TRP A 28 10.47 -12.90 1.82
N SER A 29 9.14 -13.00 1.72
CA SER A 29 8.46 -13.68 0.63
C SER A 29 7.24 -12.88 0.17
N CYS A 30 6.94 -12.92 -1.14
CA CYS A 30 5.76 -12.30 -1.75
C CYS A 30 4.73 -13.37 -2.13
N GLU A 31 4.39 -14.28 -1.22
CA GLU A 31 3.32 -15.25 -1.48
C GLU A 31 1.97 -14.60 -1.20
N SER A 32 1.09 -14.56 -2.20
CA SER A 32 -0.26 -14.04 -2.02
C SER A 32 -1.07 -15.05 -1.20
N ASP A 33 -1.42 -14.69 0.03
CA ASP A 33 -2.36 -15.47 0.82
C ASP A 33 -3.76 -15.39 0.17
N THR A 34 -4.34 -16.55 -0.12
CA THR A 34 -5.71 -16.63 -0.67
C THR A 34 -6.77 -16.09 0.30
N GLU A 35 -6.46 -16.02 1.60
CA GLU A 35 -7.29 -15.44 2.64
C GLU A 35 -7.19 -13.90 2.69
N ALA A 36 -6.15 -13.31 2.10
CA ALA A 36 -5.95 -11.85 2.01
C ALA A 36 -6.73 -11.22 0.83
N ARG A 37 -7.96 -11.68 0.58
CA ARG A 37 -8.85 -11.12 -0.46
C ARG A 37 -9.82 -10.12 0.13
N VAL A 38 -9.77 -8.90 -0.37
CA VAL A 38 -10.68 -7.82 0.00
C VAL A 38 -11.73 -7.67 -1.09
N ALA A 39 -13.00 -7.86 -0.75
CA ALA A 39 -14.10 -7.56 -1.65
C ALA A 39 -14.48 -6.08 -1.52
N ALA A 40 -14.46 -5.37 -2.64
CA ALA A 40 -14.98 -4.01 -2.73
C ALA A 40 -16.35 -4.05 -3.41
N GLU A 41 -17.38 -3.55 -2.74
CA GLU A 41 -18.72 -3.51 -3.32
C GLU A 41 -18.91 -2.29 -4.23
N PHE A 42 -19.71 -2.46 -5.29
CA PHE A 42 -20.12 -1.36 -6.17
C PHE A 42 -21.15 -0.47 -5.46
N ARG A 43 -20.72 0.69 -4.98
CA ARG A 43 -21.56 1.65 -4.23
C ARG A 43 -21.25 3.10 -4.65
N PRO A 44 -21.65 3.52 -5.86
CA PRO A 44 -21.34 4.85 -6.38
C PRO A 44 -21.96 5.96 -5.53
N GLY A 45 -21.18 7.00 -5.23
CA GLY A 45 -21.65 8.20 -4.52
C GLY A 45 -21.89 8.04 -3.02
N LEU A 46 -21.50 6.91 -2.41
CA LEU A 46 -21.71 6.68 -0.98
C LEU A 46 -20.76 7.48 -0.09
N VAL A 47 -19.51 7.69 -0.52
CA VAL A 47 -18.43 8.24 0.32
C VAL A 47 -17.77 9.47 -0.28
N THR A 48 -17.38 10.42 0.56
CA THR A 48 -16.49 11.53 0.22
C THR A 48 -15.02 11.21 0.55
N LEU A 49 -14.09 11.89 -0.14
CA LEU A 49 -12.64 11.77 0.10
C LEU A 49 -12.14 12.89 1.02
N ASP A 50 -12.83 13.12 2.12
CA ASP A 50 -12.50 14.16 3.12
C ASP A 50 -12.00 13.58 4.44
N GLY A 51 -12.02 12.25 4.60
CA GLY A 51 -11.59 11.55 5.81
C GLY A 51 -12.67 11.41 6.89
N HIS A 52 -13.90 11.85 6.65
CA HIS A 52 -15.01 11.61 7.57
C HIS A 52 -15.46 10.14 7.52
N ALA A 53 -15.39 9.45 8.65
CA ALA A 53 -15.74 8.02 8.73
C ALA A 53 -17.25 7.74 8.73
N ASP A 54 -18.09 8.77 8.83
CA ASP A 54 -19.54 8.62 8.98
C ASP A 54 -20.20 8.01 7.73
N ASP A 55 -19.71 8.36 6.54
CA ASP A 55 -20.20 7.83 5.26
C ASP A 55 -19.96 6.32 5.13
N TRP A 56 -19.03 5.77 5.92
CA TRP A 56 -18.62 4.38 5.88
C TRP A 56 -19.36 3.48 6.89
N LYS A 57 -20.34 4.00 7.64
CA LYS A 57 -21.07 3.26 8.70
C LYS A 57 -21.74 1.97 8.22
N GLY A 58 -22.26 1.97 7.00
CA GLY A 58 -22.96 0.81 6.39
C GLY A 58 -22.08 -0.07 5.50
N VAL A 59 -20.76 0.11 5.52
CA VAL A 59 -19.80 -0.67 4.74
C VAL A 59 -19.09 -1.66 5.67
N ASP A 60 -19.07 -2.93 5.28
CA ASP A 60 -18.40 -3.97 6.06
C ASP A 60 -16.88 -3.79 6.02
N GLY A 61 -16.22 -4.19 7.11
CA GLY A 61 -14.78 -4.08 7.27
C GLY A 61 -14.09 -5.44 7.37
N PHE A 62 -12.86 -5.49 6.89
CA PHE A 62 -11.94 -6.60 7.00
C PHE A 62 -10.92 -6.28 8.08
N ASP A 63 -10.75 -7.18 9.05
CA ASP A 63 -9.80 -7.01 10.14
C ASP A 63 -8.51 -7.79 9.82
N PHE A 64 -7.38 -7.12 9.95
CA PHE A 64 -6.05 -7.67 9.73
C PHE A 64 -5.17 -7.43 10.97
N PRO A 65 -4.36 -8.43 11.38
CA PRO A 65 -3.35 -8.20 12.41
C PRO A 65 -2.23 -7.29 11.85
N LEU A 66 -1.79 -6.33 12.66
CA LEU A 66 -0.57 -5.58 12.40
C LEU A 66 0.55 -6.16 13.25
N LEU A 67 1.62 -6.59 12.57
CA LEU A 67 2.82 -7.02 13.26
C LEU A 67 3.58 -5.78 13.79
N PRO A 68 4.30 -5.90 14.92
CA PRO A 68 5.17 -4.83 15.38
C PRO A 68 6.17 -4.45 14.29
N ALA A 69 6.33 -3.16 14.02
CA ALA A 69 7.37 -2.70 13.12
C ALA A 69 8.70 -2.65 13.90
N VAL A 70 9.73 -3.27 13.33
CA VAL A 70 11.08 -3.22 13.89
C VAL A 70 11.71 -1.90 13.47
N ASP A 71 11.72 -0.91 14.36
CA ASP A 71 12.54 0.28 14.18
C ASP A 71 13.99 -0.05 14.61
N PRO A 72 15.02 0.31 13.81
CA PRO A 72 16.41 0.15 14.23
C PRO A 72 16.76 0.94 15.50
N ASP A 73 15.97 1.95 15.86
CA ASP A 73 16.04 2.66 17.14
C ASP A 73 15.11 2.01 18.17
N ASP A 74 15.69 1.56 19.29
CA ASP A 74 15.02 0.66 20.23
C ASP A 74 13.87 1.33 20.99
N ASP A 75 13.84 2.66 20.99
CA ASP A 75 12.85 3.55 21.60
C ASP A 75 11.71 3.98 20.65
N HIS A 76 11.81 3.69 19.35
CA HIS A 76 10.80 4.03 18.32
C HIS A 76 9.99 2.82 17.85
N LYS A 77 9.99 1.73 18.61
CA LYS A 77 9.24 0.51 18.27
C LYS A 77 7.75 0.77 18.20
N TYR A 78 7.16 0.54 17.03
CA TYR A 78 5.71 0.48 16.88
C TYR A 78 5.20 -0.87 17.39
N SER A 79 4.30 -0.84 18.36
CA SER A 79 3.65 -2.06 18.85
C SER A 79 2.83 -2.71 17.73
N GLY A 80 2.65 -4.02 17.82
CA GLY A 80 1.64 -4.70 17.01
C GLY A 80 0.23 -4.19 17.33
N GLY A 81 -0.74 -4.57 16.50
CA GLY A 81 -2.11 -4.08 16.65
C GLY A 81 -3.07 -4.73 15.69
N LYS A 82 -4.15 -4.01 15.39
CA LYS A 82 -5.17 -4.42 14.43
C LYS A 82 -5.48 -3.27 13.50
N MET A 83 -5.70 -3.60 12.24
CA MET A 83 -6.16 -2.69 11.22
C MET A 83 -7.52 -3.17 10.71
N THR A 84 -8.46 -2.25 10.56
CA THR A 84 -9.71 -2.48 9.83
C THR A 84 -9.64 -1.78 8.48
N LEU A 85 -9.86 -2.53 7.41
CA LEU A 85 -9.95 -2.00 6.04
C LEU A 85 -11.40 -2.10 5.56
N LYS A 86 -11.96 -0.99 5.08
CA LYS A 86 -13.23 -0.99 4.32
C LYS A 86 -12.94 -0.62 2.88
N ALA A 87 -13.62 -1.25 1.93
CA ALA A 87 -13.40 -1.02 0.51
C ALA A 87 -14.72 -0.96 -0.27
N LEU A 88 -14.79 -0.05 -1.24
CA LEU A 88 -15.89 0.06 -2.21
C LEU A 88 -15.37 0.67 -3.52
N HIS A 89 -16.17 0.60 -4.58
CA HIS A 89 -15.85 1.24 -5.85
C HIS A 89 -17.09 1.83 -6.52
N ASP A 90 -16.91 2.81 -7.41
CA ASP A 90 -17.99 3.43 -8.21
C ASP A 90 -17.96 2.99 -9.69
N GLY A 91 -17.11 2.02 -10.01
CA GLY A 91 -16.89 1.49 -11.36
C GLY A 91 -15.80 2.22 -12.14
N LYS A 92 -15.30 3.35 -11.62
CA LYS A 92 -14.15 4.09 -12.14
C LYS A 92 -12.99 4.08 -11.15
N ASP A 93 -13.28 4.40 -9.90
CA ASP A 93 -12.32 4.54 -8.82
C ASP A 93 -12.63 3.53 -7.70
N VAL A 94 -11.59 3.10 -6.99
CA VAL A 94 -11.69 2.24 -5.80
C VAL A 94 -11.30 3.08 -4.59
N TYR A 95 -12.09 2.98 -3.53
CA TYR A 95 -11.94 3.76 -2.31
C TYR A 95 -11.68 2.83 -1.14
N PHE A 96 -10.80 3.28 -0.24
CA PHE A 96 -10.43 2.54 0.95
C PHE A 96 -10.51 3.45 2.17
N LEU A 97 -11.07 2.92 3.26
CA LEU A 97 -10.92 3.50 4.59
C LEU A 97 -10.05 2.55 5.43
N LEU A 98 -8.90 3.06 5.85
CA LEU A 98 -8.01 2.38 6.78
C LEU A 98 -8.24 2.93 8.19
N LYS A 99 -8.55 2.05 9.13
CA LYS A 99 -8.61 2.39 10.54
C LYS A 99 -7.57 1.59 11.31
N VAL A 100 -6.73 2.29 12.04
CA VAL A 100 -5.77 1.72 13.00
C VAL A 100 -6.00 2.44 14.31
N ASP A 101 -6.05 1.70 15.42
CA ASP A 101 -6.19 2.30 16.74
C ASP A 101 -4.84 2.90 17.17
N GLY A 102 -4.84 4.17 17.61
CA GLY A 102 -3.64 4.85 18.07
C GLY A 102 -3.81 6.37 18.18
N ASP A 103 -2.85 7.01 18.85
CA ASP A 103 -2.78 8.46 18.98
C ASP A 103 -2.24 9.08 17.69
N TYR A 104 -3.09 9.17 16.66
CA TYR A 104 -2.70 9.78 15.39
C TYR A 104 -3.08 11.26 15.34
N VAL A 105 -2.11 12.11 15.01
CA VAL A 105 -2.36 13.51 14.64
C VAL A 105 -2.32 13.60 13.12
N TYR A 106 -3.49 13.73 12.50
CA TYR A 106 -3.56 14.02 11.07
C TYR A 106 -2.95 15.39 10.78
N SER A 107 -1.88 15.40 10.00
CA SER A 107 -1.39 16.59 9.34
C SER A 107 -1.66 16.45 7.84
N LYS A 108 -2.33 17.43 7.25
CA LYS A 108 -2.56 17.45 5.81
C LYS A 108 -1.21 17.56 5.11
N GLY A 109 -0.78 16.49 4.45
CA GLY A 109 0.42 16.52 3.62
C GLY A 109 0.29 17.57 2.53
N ILE A 110 1.35 18.34 2.31
CA ILE A 110 1.52 19.07 1.05
C ILE A 110 1.58 18.01 -0.04
N LYS A 111 0.86 18.22 -1.15
CA LYS A 111 0.98 17.37 -2.34
C LYS A 111 2.42 17.51 -2.84
N ILE A 112 3.32 16.69 -2.34
CA ILE A 112 4.66 16.62 -2.88
C ILE A 112 4.48 15.96 -4.24
N LEU A 113 4.51 16.77 -5.27
CA LEU A 113 4.79 16.33 -6.63
C LEU A 113 6.25 15.86 -6.58
N LEU A 114 6.48 14.69 -6.00
CA LEU A 114 7.76 14.00 -6.14
C LEU A 114 7.83 13.60 -7.61
N SER A 115 8.46 14.48 -8.38
CA SER A 115 9.19 14.09 -9.56
C SER A 115 10.04 12.88 -9.17
N LEU A 116 9.64 11.70 -9.61
CA LEU A 116 10.43 10.47 -9.54
C LEU A 116 11.61 10.56 -10.54
N SER A 117 12.39 11.65 -10.47
CA SER A 117 13.54 11.88 -11.37
C SER A 117 14.89 11.98 -10.67
N ASP A 118 14.94 12.13 -9.35
CA ASP A 118 16.18 12.60 -8.72
C ASP A 118 16.90 11.58 -7.84
N GLN A 119 16.70 10.27 -8.03
CA GLN A 119 17.59 9.25 -7.45
C GLN A 119 17.78 8.01 -8.37
N PHE A 120 18.29 8.25 -9.57
CA PHE A 120 19.09 7.25 -10.32
C PHE A 120 20.51 7.79 -10.53
#